data_AF-A0A4R0J4C3-F1
#
_entry.id   AF-A0A4R0J4C3-F1
#
_cell.length_a   1.000
_cell.length_b   1.000
_cell.length_c   1.000
_cell.angle_alpha   90.00
_cell.angle_beta   90.00
_cell.angle_gamma   90.00
#
_symmetry.space_group_name_H-M   'P 1'
#
loop_
_entity.id
_entity.type
_entity.pdbx_description
1 polymer ?
#
loop_
_entity_poly.entity_id
_entity_poly.type
_entity_poly.pdbx_seq_one_letter_code
_entity_poly.pdbx_strand_id
1 'polypeptide(L)'
;MDLVDPAADLRERITLRLRLLRAFAELPQKMPALLEIYRTASAGDDEISIHQVAELFGGDMVVAQAINNQPLGWVHPYRLQAIREEIESLEAQLDALEGERS
;
A
#
# COMPACT_ATOMS: atom_id res chain seq x y z
N MET A 1 -6.51 15.16 29.31
CA MET A 1 -5.30 14.38 28.95
C MET A 1 -5.84 13.10 28.38
N ASP A 2 -6.03 13.06 27.05
CA ASP A 2 -6.61 11.90 26.37
C ASP A 2 -5.67 10.71 26.52
N LEU A 3 -6.19 9.63 27.09
CA LEU A 3 -5.52 8.34 27.14
C LEU A 3 -5.57 7.76 25.73
N VAL A 4 -4.62 8.16 24.88
CA VAL A 4 -4.38 7.47 23.61
C VAL A 4 -3.99 6.04 23.97
N ASP A 5 -4.85 5.07 23.63
CA ASP A 5 -4.53 3.66 23.76
C ASP A 5 -3.37 3.35 22.80
N PRO A 6 -2.14 3.12 23.31
CA PRO A 6 -0.98 2.90 22.46
C PRO A 6 -1.11 1.62 21.63
N ALA A 7 -1.93 0.65 22.07
CA ALA A 7 -2.21 -0.56 21.31
C ALA A 7 -3.17 -0.29 20.14
N ALA A 8 -4.14 0.62 20.31
CA ALA A 8 -5.02 1.04 19.23
C ALA A 8 -4.25 1.80 18.14
N ASP A 9 -3.38 2.73 18.52
CA ASP A 9 -2.51 3.47 17.60
C ASP A 9 -1.50 2.55 16.88
N LEU A 10 -0.92 1.56 17.58
CA LEU A 10 -0.06 0.55 16.94
C LEU A 10 -0.82 -0.30 15.92
N ARG A 11 -2.03 -0.76 16.27
CA ARG A 11 -2.89 -1.55 15.37
C ARG A 11 -3.22 -0.78 14.09
N GLU A 12 -3.62 0.48 14.21
CA GLU A 12 -3.93 1.35 13.06
C GLU A 12 -2.70 1.52 12.15
N ARG A 13 -1.52 1.70 12.73
CA ARG A 13 -0.26 1.80 11.97
C ARG A 13 0.08 0.50 11.24
N ILE A 14 -0.02 -0.64 11.90
CA ILE A 14 0.23 -1.95 11.26
C ILE A 14 -0.78 -2.19 10.13
N THR A 15 -2.05 -1.88 10.35
CA THR A 15 -3.11 -2.04 9.34
C THR A 15 -2.86 -1.17 8.12
N LEU A 16 -2.51 0.10 8.31
CA LEU A 16 -2.15 1.01 7.22
C LEU A 16 -0.90 0.53 6.47
N ARG A 17 0.11 0.06 7.20
CA ARG A 17 1.34 -0.46 6.61
C ARG A 17 1.09 -1.71 5.78
N LEU A 18 0.32 -2.66 6.29
CA LEU A 18 -0.09 -3.87 5.57
C LEU A 18 -0.85 -3.53 4.29
N ARG A 19 -1.80 -2.59 4.37
CA ARG A 19 -2.56 -2.10 3.21
C ARG A 19 -1.64 -1.62 2.08
N LEU A 20 -0.65 -0.80 2.41
CA LEU A 20 0.32 -0.29 1.44
C LEU A 20 1.23 -1.39 0.89
N LEU A 21 1.78 -2.25 1.76
CA LEU A 21 2.69 -3.33 1.37
C LEU A 21 2.01 -4.36 0.46
N ARG A 22 0.74 -4.67 0.71
CA ARG A 22 -0.04 -5.57 -0.16
C ARG A 22 -0.23 -4.99 -1.55
N ALA A 23 -0.63 -3.72 -1.66
CA ALA A 23 -0.74 -3.05 -2.96
C ALA A 23 0.60 -3.06 -3.72
N PHE A 24 1.69 -2.83 -2.99
CA PHE A 24 3.03 -2.91 -3.53
C PHE A 24 3.46 -4.31 -3.98
N ALA A 25 3.04 -5.36 -3.27
CA ALA A 25 3.29 -6.74 -3.68
C ALA A 25 2.53 -7.13 -4.96
N GLU A 26 1.37 -6.51 -5.21
CA GLU A 26 0.56 -6.67 -6.42
C GLU A 26 1.04 -5.82 -7.60
N LEU A 27 1.83 -4.78 -7.33
CA LEU A 27 2.33 -3.84 -8.33
C LEU A 27 2.97 -4.50 -9.56
N PRO A 28 3.79 -5.58 -9.49
CA PRO A 28 4.35 -6.23 -10.67
C PRO A 28 3.27 -6.73 -11.64
N GLN A 29 2.15 -7.23 -11.13
CA GLN A 29 1.05 -7.77 -11.93
C GLN A 29 0.21 -6.64 -12.54
N LYS A 30 0.09 -5.52 -11.82
CA LYS A 30 -0.66 -4.33 -12.24
C LYS A 30 0.18 -3.34 -13.06
N MET A 31 1.49 -3.55 -13.15
CA MET A 31 2.43 -2.66 -13.82
C MET A 31 2.06 -2.34 -15.28
N PRO A 32 1.61 -3.30 -16.12
CA PRO A 32 1.21 -2.98 -17.49
C PRO A 32 0.04 -1.99 -17.55
N ALA A 33 -0.97 -2.17 -16.70
CA ALA A 33 -2.12 -1.27 -16.61
C ALA A 33 -1.72 0.10 -16.05
N LEU A 34 -0.83 0.12 -15.04
CA LEU A 34 -0.31 1.35 -14.47
C LEU A 34 0.46 2.19 -15.50
N LEU A 35 1.32 1.56 -16.31
CA LEU A 35 2.05 2.25 -17.37
C LEU A 35 1.10 2.80 -18.45
N GLU A 36 0.00 2.09 -18.74
CA GLU A 36 -1.01 2.57 -19.68
C GLU A 36 -1.77 3.80 -19.16
N ILE A 37 -2.11 3.81 -17.86
CA ILE A 37 -2.66 4.99 -17.18
C ILE A 37 -1.69 6.17 -17.33
N TYR A 38 -0.42 6.00 -17.00
CA TYR A 38 0.57 7.09 -17.12
C TYR A 38 0.85 7.51 -18.56
N ARG A 39 0.70 6.59 -19.53
CA ARG A 39 0.87 6.91 -20.96
C ARG A 39 -0.29 7.76 -21.49
N THR A 40 -1.49 7.56 -20.96
CA THR A 40 -2.73 8.23 -21.41
C THR A 40 -3.06 9.48 -20.58
N ALA A 41 -2.52 9.58 -19.38
CA ALA A 41 -2.56 10.80 -18.58
C ALA A 41 -1.90 11.95 -19.36
N SER A 42 -2.72 12.94 -19.71
CA SER A 42 -2.25 14.22 -20.25
C SER A 42 -1.31 14.88 -19.23
N ALA A 43 -0.28 15.60 -19.71
CA ALA A 43 0.74 16.27 -18.87
C ALA A 43 0.21 17.38 -17.93
N GLY A 44 -1.10 17.51 -17.74
CA GLY A 44 -1.74 18.43 -16.81
C GLY A 44 -2.88 17.81 -16.00
N ASP A 45 -3.01 16.47 -15.99
CA ASP A 45 -4.15 15.78 -15.37
C ASP A 45 -3.72 14.73 -14.33
N ASP A 46 -2.87 15.16 -13.40
CA ASP A 46 -2.36 14.33 -12.31
C ASP A 46 -3.52 13.79 -11.45
N GLU A 47 -4.62 14.53 -11.32
CA GLU A 47 -5.80 14.13 -10.55
C GLU A 47 -6.55 12.97 -11.22
N ILE A 48 -6.78 13.01 -12.53
CA ILE A 48 -7.36 11.86 -13.26
C ILE A 48 -6.44 10.64 -13.18
N SER A 49 -5.12 10.84 -13.27
CA SER A 49 -4.16 9.74 -13.13
C SER A 49 -4.26 9.05 -11.77
N ILE A 50 -4.40 9.80 -10.66
CA ILE A 50 -4.54 9.24 -9.31
C ILE A 50 -5.84 8.46 -9.17
N HIS A 51 -6.96 8.97 -9.71
CA HIS A 51 -8.24 8.26 -9.64
C HIS A 51 -8.20 6.92 -10.40
N GLN A 52 -7.62 6.91 -11.59
CA GLN A 52 -7.46 5.69 -12.38
C GLN A 52 -6.54 4.67 -11.68
N VAL A 53 -5.47 5.14 -11.04
CA VAL A 53 -4.62 4.29 -10.21
C VAL A 53 -5.41 3.76 -9.01
N ALA A 54 -6.22 4.58 -8.34
CA ALA A 54 -7.05 4.13 -7.23
C ALA A 54 -8.01 3.03 -7.67
N GLU A 55 -8.68 3.16 -8.81
CA GLU A 55 -9.54 2.11 -9.39
C GLU A 55 -8.77 0.80 -9.62
N LEU A 56 -7.54 0.88 -10.15
CA LEU A 56 -6.68 -0.29 -10.34
C LEU A 56 -6.35 -1.01 -9.02
N PHE A 57 -6.36 -0.29 -7.90
CA PHE A 57 -6.14 -0.81 -6.54
C PHE A 57 -7.43 -0.82 -5.68
N GLY A 58 -8.60 -0.97 -6.30
CA GLY A 58 -9.87 -1.19 -5.58
C GLY A 58 -10.52 0.06 -4.99
N GLY A 59 -10.28 1.24 -5.58
CA GLY A 59 -10.80 2.54 -5.13
C GLY A 59 -9.96 3.20 -4.03
N ASP A 60 -8.74 2.72 -3.82
CA ASP A 60 -7.90 3.13 -2.71
C ASP A 60 -7.03 4.36 -3.03
N MET A 61 -7.50 5.54 -2.64
CA MET A 61 -6.78 6.80 -2.89
C MET A 61 -5.45 6.90 -2.14
N VAL A 62 -5.34 6.30 -0.96
CA VAL A 62 -4.09 6.35 -0.17
C VAL A 62 -3.03 5.49 -0.83
N VAL A 63 -3.42 4.29 -1.28
CA VAL A 63 -2.55 3.42 -2.08
C VAL A 63 -2.19 4.10 -3.39
N ALA A 64 -3.14 4.71 -4.09
CA ALA A 64 -2.86 5.37 -5.37
C ALA A 64 -1.81 6.48 -5.24
N GLN A 65 -1.95 7.33 -4.22
CA GLN A 65 -0.93 8.34 -3.91
C GLN A 65 0.43 7.71 -3.57
N ALA A 66 0.45 6.64 -2.78
CA ALA A 66 1.69 5.96 -2.43
C ALA A 66 2.40 5.33 -3.64
N ILE A 67 1.64 4.79 -4.60
CA ILE A 67 2.12 4.20 -5.85
C ILE A 67 2.68 5.29 -6.78
N ASN A 68 1.97 6.41 -6.94
CA ASN A 68 2.43 7.54 -7.75
C ASN A 68 3.71 8.18 -7.21
N ASN A 69 3.94 8.09 -5.89
CA ASN A 69 5.15 8.58 -5.24
C ASN A 69 6.34 7.61 -5.32
N GLN A 70 6.19 6.40 -5.88
CA GLN A 70 7.31 5.47 -6.02
C GLN A 70 8.12 5.72 -7.31
N PRO A 71 9.45 5.60 -7.26
CA PRO A 71 10.27 5.60 -8.47
C PRO A 71 9.99 4.35 -9.31
N LEU A 72 9.98 4.48 -10.65
CA LEU A 72 9.68 3.39 -11.60
C LEU A 72 10.59 2.14 -11.48
N GLY A 73 11.73 2.23 -10.77
CA GLY A 73 12.63 1.11 -10.48
C GLY A 73 12.31 0.31 -9.21
N TRP A 74 11.22 0.63 -8.51
CA TRP A 74 10.89 0.05 -7.21
C TRP A 74 10.52 -1.44 -7.26
N VAL A 75 10.08 -1.92 -8.43
CA VAL A 75 9.73 -3.32 -8.66
C VAL A 75 10.98 -4.16 -8.92
N HIS A 76 11.77 -4.37 -7.86
CA HIS A 76 12.93 -5.24 -7.88
C HIS A 76 12.62 -6.57 -7.15
N PRO A 77 12.99 -7.75 -7.67
CA PRO A 77 12.70 -9.05 -7.03
C PRO A 77 13.11 -9.13 -5.54
N TYR A 78 14.30 -8.65 -5.17
CA TYR A 78 14.72 -8.59 -3.76
C TYR A 78 13.85 -7.69 -2.88
N ARG A 79 13.29 -6.60 -3.43
CA ARG A 79 12.35 -5.77 -2.68
C ARG A 79 11.01 -6.47 -2.51
N LEU A 80 10.53 -7.18 -3.54
CA LEU A 80 9.29 -7.95 -3.45
C LEU A 80 9.38 -9.07 -2.40
N GLN A 81 10.53 -9.74 -2.30
CA GLN A 81 10.74 -10.72 -1.24
C GLN A 81 10.70 -10.06 0.15
N ALA A 82 11.45 -8.97 0.36
CA ALA A 82 11.44 -8.25 1.64
C ALA A 82 10.04 -7.72 2.01
N ILE A 83 9.27 -7.25 1.02
CA ILE A 83 7.88 -6.81 1.23
C ILE A 83 6.99 -7.97 1.70
N ARG A 84 7.15 -9.17 1.12
CA ARG A 84 6.38 -10.35 1.52
C ARG A 84 6.72 -10.79 2.94
N GLU A 85 8.01 -10.84 3.27
CA GLU A 85 8.48 -11.14 4.63
C GLU A 85 7.97 -10.10 5.64
N GLU A 86 7.94 -8.82 5.27
CA GLU A 86 7.38 -7.75 6.11
C GLU A 86 5.86 -7.90 6.30
N ILE A 87 5.11 -8.28 5.24
CA ILE A 87 3.68 -8.57 5.35
C ILE A 87 3.43 -9.71 6.33
N GLU A 88 4.11 -10.84 6.17
CA GLU A 88 3.96 -12.00 7.07
C GLU A 88 4.28 -11.64 8.52
N SER A 89 5.33 -10.85 8.74
CA SER A 89 5.70 -10.36 10.08
C SER A 89 4.64 -9.44 10.70
N LEU A 90 4.06 -8.54 9.90
CA LEU A 90 3.04 -7.60 10.37
C LEU A 90 1.68 -8.29 10.60
N GLU A 91 1.34 -9.30 9.81
CA GLU A 91 0.16 -10.14 10.04
C GLU A 91 0.28 -10.88 11.37
N ALA A 92 1.43 -11.50 11.65
CA ALA A 92 1.68 -12.15 12.93
C ALA A 92 1.62 -11.20 14.13
N GLN A 93 2.11 -9.95 13.97
CA GLN A 93 1.99 -8.92 15.01
C GLN A 93 0.54 -8.49 15.22
N LEU A 94 -0.24 -8.36 14.14
CA LEU A 94 -1.65 -8.00 14.23
C LEU A 94 -2.46 -9.09 14.95
N ASP A 95 -2.22 -10.36 14.61
CA ASP A 95 -2.86 -11.50 15.25
C ASP A 95 -2.52 -11.57 16.75
N ALA A 96 -1.27 -11.29 17.13
CA ALA A 96 -0.86 -11.23 18.54
C ALA A 96 -1.60 -10.13 19.31
N LEU A 97 -1.73 -8.93 18.73
CA LEU A 97 -2.48 -7.82 19.33
C LEU A 97 -3.98 -8.11 19.48
N GLU A 98 -4.56 -8.89 18.55
CA GLU A 98 -5.96 -9.32 18.63
C GLU A 98 -6.16 -10.46 19.65
N GLY A 99 -5.18 -11.36 19.78
CA GLY A 99 -5.16 -12.43 20.76
C GLY A 99 -5.04 -11.96 22.21
N GLU A 100 -4.32 -10.86 22.46
CA GLU A 100 -4.22 -10.22 23.80
C GLU A 100 -5.52 -9.52 24.23
N ARG A 101 -6.48 -9.33 23.32
CA ARG A 101 -7.77 -8.68 23.55
C ARG A 101 -8.93 -9.65 23.80
N SER A 102 -8.70 -10.95 23.68
CA SER A 102 -9.68 -12.04 23.94
C SER A 102 -9.49 -12.66 25.32
#